data_AF-A0A077Z2N8-F1
#
_entry.id   AF-A0A077Z2N8-F1
#
_cell.length_a   1.000
_cell.length_b   1.000
_cell.length_c   1.000
_cell.angle_alpha   90.00
_cell.angle_beta   90.00
_cell.angle_gamma   90.00
#
_symmetry.space_group_name_H-M   'P 1'
#
loop_
_entity.id
_entity.type
_entity.pdbx_description
1 polymer ?
#
loop_
_entity_poly.entity_id
_entity_poly.type
_entity_poly.pdbx_seq_one_letter_code
_entity_poly.pdbx_strand_id
1 'polypeptide(L)'
;MQTRKNFRALALIICTLCYLMLGATVFDALESETDSRKRNLLSGLEKRLRRKYNFTGDDFRVLQTVVIRSIPQKAGFQWKFAGAFYFATVVITTVGYGHSTPATKLGKTFCMFYALCGIPLNLVMFQCIGERLNAFIAYVLYAVKTSLKLRRFHVTHSNMILVSTTMGMIIIMLGAYLFHKYA
;
A
#
# COMPACT_ATOMS: atom_id res chain seq x y z
N MET A 1 -35.99 12.22 8.22
CA MET A 1 -34.57 11.91 8.54
C MET A 1 -33.92 10.97 7.52
N GLN A 2 -34.65 9.94 7.05
CA GLN A 2 -34.16 8.97 6.05
C GLN A 2 -33.78 9.60 4.70
N THR A 3 -34.58 10.53 4.16
CA THR A 3 -34.31 11.20 2.87
C THR A 3 -32.98 11.95 2.86
N ARG A 4 -32.59 12.60 3.98
CA ARG A 4 -31.28 13.26 4.10
C ARG A 4 -30.12 12.26 4.13
N LYS A 5 -30.29 11.10 4.77
CA LYS A 5 -29.28 10.02 4.78
C LYS A 5 -29.11 9.44 3.37
N ASN A 6 -30.21 9.17 2.68
CA ASN A 6 -30.20 8.66 1.30
C ASN A 6 -29.54 9.66 0.34
N PHE A 7 -29.85 10.96 0.47
CA PHE A 7 -29.22 12.00 -0.35
C PHE A 7 -27.71 12.07 -0.13
N ARG A 8 -27.25 12.04 1.14
CA ARG A 8 -25.82 12.02 1.46
C ARG A 8 -25.11 10.79 0.90
N ALA A 9 -25.73 9.62 1.00
CA ALA A 9 -25.18 8.38 0.44
C ALA A 9 -25.06 8.47 -1.09
N LEU A 10 -26.11 8.94 -1.78
CA LEU A 10 -26.10 9.12 -3.23
C LEU A 10 -25.03 10.13 -3.67
N ALA A 11 -24.91 11.26 -2.97
CA ALA A 11 -23.89 12.26 -3.24
C ALA A 11 -22.46 11.70 -3.09
N LEU A 12 -22.21 10.88 -2.05
CA LEU A 12 -20.91 10.22 -1.85
C LEU A 12 -20.61 9.19 -2.96
N ILE A 13 -21.61 8.43 -3.42
CA ILE A 13 -21.46 7.50 -4.54
C ILE A 13 -21.08 8.26 -5.80
N ILE A 14 -21.84 9.31 -6.16
CA ILE A 14 -21.57 10.12 -7.35
C ILE A 14 -20.18 10.76 -7.27
N CYS A 15 -19.82 11.36 -6.13
CA CYS A 15 -18.50 11.96 -5.93
C CYS A 15 -17.37 10.95 -6.08
N THR A 16 -17.52 9.74 -5.49
CA THR A 16 -16.52 8.67 -5.60
C THR A 16 -16.36 8.19 -7.05
N LEU A 17 -17.47 8.04 -7.77
CA LEU A 17 -17.43 7.66 -9.19
C LEU A 17 -16.77 8.74 -10.05
N CYS A 18 -17.09 10.02 -9.84
CA CYS A 18 -16.43 11.13 -10.53
C CYS A 18 -14.93 11.17 -10.22
N TYR A 19 -14.54 10.95 -8.96
CA TYR A 19 -13.13 10.91 -8.56
C TYR A 19 -12.38 9.73 -9.20
N LEU A 20 -13.00 8.56 -9.27
CA LEU A 20 -12.46 7.39 -9.98
C LEU A 20 -12.27 7.67 -11.47
N MET A 21 -13.25 8.32 -12.12
CA MET A 21 -13.13 8.68 -13.54
C MET A 21 -12.02 9.70 -13.78
N LEU A 22 -11.93 10.74 -12.95
CA LEU A 22 -10.85 11.72 -13.03
C LEU A 22 -9.48 11.05 -12.89
N GLY A 23 -9.33 10.18 -11.88
CA GLY A 23 -8.11 9.39 -11.68
C GLY A 23 -7.78 8.52 -12.89
N ALA A 24 -8.75 7.79 -13.42
CA ALA A 24 -8.57 6.94 -14.59
C ALA A 24 -8.10 7.74 -15.82
N THR A 25 -8.71 8.89 -16.09
CA THR A 25 -8.30 9.77 -17.21
C THR A 25 -6.90 10.32 -17.03
N VAL A 26 -6.55 10.77 -15.81
CA VAL A 26 -5.20 11.31 -15.53
C VAL A 26 -4.15 10.21 -15.66
N PHE A 27 -4.39 9.02 -15.11
CA PHE A 27 -3.44 7.90 -15.22
C PHE A 27 -3.30 7.41 -16.66
N ASP A 28 -4.38 7.33 -17.42
CA ASP A 28 -4.32 6.97 -18.85
C ASP A 28 -3.49 7.99 -19.63
N ALA A 29 -3.70 9.29 -19.40
CA ALA A 29 -2.92 10.34 -20.05
C ALA A 29 -1.42 10.31 -19.68
N LEU A 30 -1.07 9.93 -18.45
CA LEU A 30 0.31 9.92 -17.97
C LEU A 30 1.07 8.62 -18.32
N GLU A 31 0.40 7.46 -18.28
CA GLU A 31 1.07 6.16 -18.34
C GLU A 31 0.91 5.42 -19.68
N SER A 32 -0.13 5.68 -20.47
CA SER A 32 -0.46 4.89 -21.68
C SER A 32 0.65 4.89 -22.74
N GLU A 33 1.26 6.05 -23.01
CA GLU A 33 2.35 6.17 -23.98
C GLU A 33 3.61 5.43 -23.49
N THR A 34 3.91 5.54 -22.20
CA THR A 34 5.07 4.88 -21.57
C THR A 34 4.89 3.36 -21.56
N ASP A 35 3.70 2.85 -21.22
CA ASP A 35 3.39 1.42 -21.30
C ASP A 35 3.50 0.90 -22.74
N SER A 36 2.97 1.65 -23.71
CA SER A 36 3.06 1.32 -25.14
C SER A 36 4.51 1.24 -25.61
N ARG A 37 5.36 2.21 -25.22
CA ARG A 37 6.80 2.20 -25.51
C ARG A 37 7.51 1.01 -24.88
N LYS A 38 7.23 0.71 -23.61
CA LYS A 38 7.81 -0.47 -22.92
C LYS A 38 7.41 -1.77 -23.61
N ARG A 39 6.14 -1.94 -24.00
CA ARG A 39 5.65 -3.11 -24.75
C ARG A 39 6.33 -3.25 -26.12
N ASN A 40 6.46 -2.16 -26.86
CA ASN A 40 7.14 -2.15 -28.15
C ASN A 40 8.63 -2.49 -28.01
N LEU A 41 9.30 -1.95 -26.98
CA LEU A 41 10.69 -2.29 -26.67
C LEU A 41 10.83 -3.79 -26.33
N LEU A 42 10.00 -4.31 -25.44
CA LEU A 42 10.04 -5.72 -25.03
C LEU A 42 9.76 -6.67 -26.20
N SER A 43 8.76 -6.37 -27.03
CA SER A 43 8.48 -7.18 -28.23
C SER A 43 9.60 -7.12 -29.27
N GLY A 44 10.27 -5.97 -29.41
CA GLY A 44 11.46 -5.82 -30.24
C GLY A 44 12.64 -6.65 -29.72
N LEU A 45 12.90 -6.59 -28.41
CA LEU A 45 13.93 -7.39 -27.75
C LEU A 45 13.66 -8.90 -27.86
N GLU A 46 12.42 -9.34 -27.65
CA GLU A 46 12.00 -10.72 -27.88
C GLU A 46 12.32 -11.16 -29.31
N LYS A 47 11.87 -10.41 -30.33
CA LYS A 47 12.13 -10.76 -31.74
C LYS A 47 13.63 -10.84 -32.05
N ARG A 48 14.43 -10.00 -31.39
CA ARG A 48 15.89 -9.97 -31.57
C ARG A 48 16.56 -11.18 -30.90
N LEU A 49 16.14 -11.56 -29.70
CA LEU A 49 16.65 -12.74 -29.00
C LEU A 49 16.26 -14.04 -29.72
N ARG A 50 15.00 -14.16 -30.15
CA ARG A 50 14.52 -15.32 -30.90
C ARG A 50 15.29 -15.54 -32.19
N ARG A 51 15.58 -14.46 -32.94
CA ARG A 51 16.42 -14.53 -34.15
C ARG A 51 17.89 -14.79 -33.85
N LYS A 52 18.48 -14.13 -32.85
CA LYS A 52 19.91 -14.27 -32.54
C LYS A 52 20.29 -15.69 -32.08
N TYR A 53 19.41 -16.34 -31.32
CA TYR A 53 19.67 -17.65 -30.72
C TYR A 53 18.79 -18.77 -31.31
N ASN A 54 18.07 -18.50 -32.39
CA ASN A 54 17.16 -19.44 -33.06
C ASN A 54 16.13 -20.11 -32.14
N PHE A 55 15.56 -19.37 -31.18
CA PHE A 55 14.50 -19.91 -30.34
C PHE A 55 13.20 -20.09 -31.13
N THR A 56 12.61 -21.29 -31.03
CA THR A 56 11.22 -21.49 -31.44
C THR A 56 10.28 -20.68 -30.54
N GLY A 57 9.03 -20.51 -30.97
CA GLY A 57 8.03 -19.81 -30.14
C GLY A 57 7.77 -20.52 -28.81
N ASP A 58 7.83 -21.85 -28.80
CA ASP A 58 7.57 -22.66 -27.61
C ASP A 58 8.75 -22.61 -26.64
N ASP A 59 9.98 -22.74 -27.13
CA ASP A 59 11.19 -22.63 -26.31
C ASP A 59 11.29 -21.26 -25.64
N PHE A 60 10.94 -20.20 -26.36
CA PHE A 60 10.95 -18.86 -25.80
C PHE A 60 9.90 -18.69 -24.68
N ARG A 61 8.71 -19.29 -24.83
CA ARG A 61 7.70 -19.28 -23.76
C ARG A 61 8.17 -20.07 -22.53
N VAL A 62 8.84 -21.20 -22.73
CA VAL A 62 9.45 -21.95 -21.62
C VAL A 62 10.49 -21.08 -20.91
N LEU A 63 11.38 -20.42 -21.66
CA LEU A 63 12.37 -19.49 -21.10
C LEU A 63 11.72 -18.36 -20.31
N GLN A 64 10.70 -17.68 -20.88
CA GLN A 64 9.94 -16.63 -20.17
C GLN A 64 9.32 -17.16 -18.88
N THR A 65 8.75 -18.36 -18.92
CA THR A 65 8.14 -19.00 -17.74
C THR A 65 9.18 -19.26 -16.64
N VAL A 66 10.36 -19.76 -17.00
CA VAL A 66 11.47 -19.97 -16.06
C VAL A 66 11.92 -18.63 -15.47
N VAL A 67 12.10 -17.60 -16.29
CA VAL A 67 12.49 -16.26 -15.83
C VAL A 67 11.47 -15.69 -14.85
N ILE A 68 10.18 -15.66 -15.21
CA ILE A 68 9.12 -15.10 -14.36
C ILE A 68 9.01 -15.88 -13.04
N ARG A 69 9.07 -17.21 -13.06
CA ARG A 69 9.03 -18.04 -11.85
C ARG A 69 10.27 -17.90 -10.98
N SER A 70 11.41 -17.51 -11.55
CA SER A 70 12.65 -17.29 -10.82
C SER A 70 12.72 -15.94 -10.10
N ILE A 71 11.96 -14.91 -10.55
CA ILE A 71 12.03 -13.55 -10.00
C ILE A 71 11.81 -13.53 -8.47
N PRO A 72 10.78 -14.17 -7.89
CA PRO A 72 10.59 -14.16 -6.44
C PRO A 72 11.72 -14.86 -5.68
N GLN A 73 12.36 -15.85 -6.30
CA GLN A 73 13.47 -16.59 -5.69
C GLN A 73 14.77 -15.77 -5.64
N LYS A 74 14.92 -14.78 -6.55
CA LYS A 74 16.08 -13.87 -6.54
C LYS A 74 16.13 -12.95 -5.32
N ALA A 75 14.98 -12.68 -4.70
CA ALA A 75 14.92 -11.89 -3.46
C ALA A 75 15.36 -12.68 -2.21
N GLY A 76 15.86 -13.92 -2.37
CA GLY A 76 16.30 -14.79 -1.29
C GLY A 76 15.17 -15.62 -0.67
N PHE A 77 15.46 -16.30 0.43
CA PHE A 77 14.52 -17.22 1.08
C PHE A 77 13.34 -16.48 1.75
N GLN A 78 12.26 -16.28 0.99
CA GLN A 78 11.05 -15.54 1.44
C GLN A 78 10.27 -16.21 2.58
N TRP A 79 10.43 -17.52 2.79
CA TRP A 79 9.62 -18.29 3.76
C TRP A 79 10.38 -18.75 5.01
N LYS A 80 11.57 -18.20 5.26
CA LYS A 80 12.14 -18.25 6.62
C LYS A 80 11.32 -17.36 7.55
N PHE A 81 11.47 -17.54 8.87
CA PHE A 81 10.64 -16.87 9.87
C PHE A 81 10.48 -15.37 9.63
N ALA A 82 11.56 -14.63 9.33
CA ALA A 82 11.48 -13.19 9.06
C ALA A 82 10.58 -12.84 7.87
N GLY A 83 10.68 -13.57 6.76
CA GLY A 83 9.84 -13.35 5.58
C GLY A 83 8.40 -13.83 5.79
N ALA A 84 8.20 -14.93 6.55
CA ALA A 84 6.87 -15.38 6.94
C ALA A 84 6.17 -14.38 7.89
N PHE A 85 6.91 -13.78 8.83
CA PHE A 85 6.41 -12.73 9.72
C PHE A 85 6.05 -11.46 8.94
N TYR A 86 6.89 -11.07 7.98
CA TYR A 86 6.59 -9.99 7.06
C TYR A 86 5.30 -10.27 6.26
N PHE A 87 5.18 -11.47 5.67
CA PHE A 87 3.98 -11.90 4.96
C PHE A 87 2.72 -11.84 5.85
N ALA A 88 2.80 -12.38 7.07
CA ALA A 88 1.71 -12.35 8.03
C ALA A 88 1.29 -10.92 8.38
N THR A 89 2.26 -9.99 8.50
CA THR A 89 2.02 -8.57 8.75
C THR A 89 1.28 -7.92 7.59
N VAL A 90 1.74 -8.08 6.35
CA VAL A 90 1.11 -7.45 5.17
C VAL A 90 -0.29 -7.99 4.87
N VAL A 91 -0.60 -9.22 5.30
CA VAL A 91 -1.94 -9.80 5.21
C VAL A 91 -2.90 -9.13 6.18
N ILE A 92 -2.56 -9.05 7.48
CA ILE A 92 -3.46 -8.46 8.49
C ILE A 92 -3.61 -6.94 8.34
N THR A 93 -2.59 -6.25 7.80
CA THR A 93 -2.66 -4.82 7.48
C THR A 93 -3.32 -4.52 6.14
N THR A 94 -3.72 -5.55 5.38
CA THR A 94 -4.35 -5.42 4.05
C THR A 94 -3.48 -4.71 3.00
N VAL A 95 -2.17 -4.61 3.22
CA VAL A 95 -1.23 -3.99 2.26
C VAL A 95 -1.02 -4.89 1.04
N GLY A 96 -0.72 -6.17 1.26
CA GLY A 96 -0.73 -7.19 0.20
C GLY A 96 0.15 -6.92 -1.04
N TYR A 97 1.44 -6.60 -0.88
CA TYR A 97 2.34 -6.28 -2.01
C TYR A 97 2.43 -7.35 -3.12
N GLY A 98 2.17 -8.62 -2.82
CA GLY A 98 2.11 -9.69 -3.82
C GLY A 98 3.44 -10.30 -4.26
N HIS A 99 4.60 -9.82 -3.78
CA HIS A 99 5.91 -10.43 -4.10
C HIS A 99 6.09 -11.83 -3.49
N SER A 100 5.34 -12.17 -2.44
CA SER A 100 5.30 -13.49 -1.81
C SER A 100 3.85 -13.89 -1.57
N THR A 101 3.44 -15.02 -2.13
CA THR A 101 2.08 -15.54 -2.03
C THR A 101 2.11 -17.04 -1.72
N PRO A 102 1.14 -17.57 -0.94
CA PRO A 102 1.09 -18.99 -0.63
C PRO A 102 0.91 -19.82 -1.91
N ALA A 103 1.90 -20.65 -2.24
CA ALA A 103 1.85 -21.53 -3.41
C ALA A 103 1.04 -22.81 -3.16
N THR A 104 0.99 -23.28 -1.91
CA THR A 104 0.33 -24.53 -1.52
C THR A 104 -1.17 -24.33 -1.27
N LYS A 105 -1.98 -25.35 -1.57
CA LYS A 105 -3.43 -25.33 -1.28
C LYS A 105 -3.69 -25.03 0.20
N LEU A 106 -2.98 -25.73 1.08
CA LEU A 106 -3.07 -25.54 2.53
C LEU A 106 -2.71 -24.10 2.95
N GLY A 107 -1.62 -23.55 2.40
CA GLY A 107 -1.19 -22.18 2.70
C GLY A 107 -2.21 -21.13 2.27
N LYS A 108 -2.87 -21.32 1.11
CA LYS A 108 -3.96 -20.43 0.65
C LYS A 108 -5.18 -20.52 1.57
N THR A 109 -5.60 -21.72 1.93
CA THR A 109 -6.73 -21.93 2.86
C THR A 109 -6.43 -21.34 4.24
N PHE A 110 -5.24 -21.57 4.78
CA PHE A 110 -4.80 -20.94 6.03
C PHE A 110 -4.81 -19.42 5.94
N CYS A 111 -4.29 -18.85 4.84
CA CYS A 111 -4.29 -17.40 4.62
C CYS A 111 -5.70 -16.80 4.62
N MET A 112 -6.70 -17.50 4.08
CA MET A 112 -8.10 -17.04 4.09
C MET A 112 -8.64 -16.94 5.52
N PHE A 113 -8.48 -18.00 6.33
CA PHE A 113 -8.93 -17.99 7.73
C PHE A 113 -8.12 -17.00 8.59
N TYR A 114 -6.81 -16.92 8.36
CA TYR A 114 -5.93 -15.98 9.03
C TYR A 114 -6.32 -14.52 8.74
N ALA A 115 -6.64 -14.18 7.49
CA ALA A 115 -7.12 -12.85 7.12
C ALA A 115 -8.50 -12.54 7.74
N LEU A 116 -9.41 -13.52 7.75
CA LEU A 116 -10.77 -13.37 8.29
C LEU A 116 -10.77 -12.91 9.76
N CYS A 117 -9.91 -13.50 10.59
CA CYS A 117 -9.79 -13.12 12.01
C CYS A 117 -8.78 -11.99 12.23
N GLY A 118 -7.68 -11.98 11.48
CA GLY A 118 -6.57 -11.06 11.66
C GLY A 118 -6.89 -9.63 11.25
N ILE A 119 -7.64 -9.41 10.17
CA ILE A 119 -8.00 -8.05 9.71
C ILE A 119 -8.87 -7.32 10.75
N PRO A 120 -9.98 -7.90 11.26
CA PRO A 120 -10.76 -7.25 12.31
C PRO A 120 -9.96 -6.99 13.59
N LEU A 121 -9.14 -7.96 14.02
CA LEU A 121 -8.29 -7.80 15.20
C LEU A 121 -7.31 -6.64 15.03
N ASN A 122 -6.65 -6.56 13.88
CA ASN A 122 -5.70 -5.52 13.55
C ASN A 122 -6.38 -4.13 13.41
N LEU A 123 -7.58 -4.06 12.84
CA LEU A 123 -8.37 -2.82 12.79
C LEU A 123 -8.71 -2.30 14.19
N VAL A 124 -9.18 -3.16 15.09
CA VAL A 124 -9.46 -2.78 16.49
C VAL A 124 -8.18 -2.33 17.19
N MET A 125 -7.07 -3.04 16.98
CA MET A 125 -5.77 -2.66 17.53
C MET A 125 -5.31 -1.27 17.06
N PHE A 126 -5.39 -0.99 15.76
CA PHE A 126 -5.05 0.33 15.23
C PHE A 126 -5.96 1.44 15.76
N GLN A 127 -7.25 1.18 15.96
CA GLN A 127 -8.18 2.13 16.58
C GLN A 127 -7.76 2.44 18.03
N CYS A 128 -7.52 1.41 18.85
CA CYS A 128 -7.08 1.59 20.24
C CYS A 128 -5.75 2.34 20.34
N ILE A 129 -4.77 1.99 19.51
CA ILE A 129 -3.49 2.70 19.45
C ILE A 129 -3.71 4.15 19.01
N GLY A 130 -4.55 4.39 18.00
CA GLY A 130 -4.86 5.72 17.49
C GLY A 130 -5.50 6.63 18.55
N GLU A 131 -6.44 6.11 19.34
CA GLU A 131 -7.05 6.85 20.46
C GLU A 131 -6.01 7.22 21.53
N ARG A 132 -5.14 6.28 21.90
CA ARG A 132 -4.09 6.52 22.90
C ARG A 132 -3.05 7.52 22.41
N LEU A 133 -2.66 7.43 21.14
CA LEU A 133 -1.77 8.41 20.50
C LEU A 133 -2.40 9.80 20.47
N ASN A 134 -3.68 9.93 20.10
CA ASN A 134 -4.37 11.22 20.11
C ASN A 134 -4.46 11.83 21.52
N ALA A 135 -4.73 11.00 22.55
CA ALA A 135 -4.72 11.45 23.94
C ALA A 135 -3.31 11.89 24.37
N PHE A 136 -2.28 11.15 23.97
CA PHE A 136 -0.89 11.51 24.23
C PHE A 136 -0.50 12.83 23.54
N ILE A 137 -0.88 13.02 22.27
CA ILE A 137 -0.67 14.28 21.55
C ILE A 137 -1.36 15.44 22.25
N ALA A 138 -2.60 15.26 22.71
CA ALA A 138 -3.33 16.29 23.44
C ALA A 138 -2.63 16.65 24.76
N TYR A 139 -2.13 15.65 25.50
CA TYR A 139 -1.37 15.85 26.72
C TYR A 139 -0.07 16.61 26.46
N VAL A 140 0.72 16.20 25.45
CA VAL A 140 1.97 16.87 25.08
C VAL A 140 1.69 18.31 24.63
N LEU A 141 0.67 18.53 23.81
CA LEU A 141 0.26 19.88 23.41
C LEU A 141 -0.13 20.76 24.59
N TYR A 142 -0.84 20.21 25.56
CA TYR A 142 -1.18 20.92 26.79
C TYR A 142 0.07 21.27 27.61
N ALA A 143 0.98 20.31 27.81
CA ALA A 143 2.24 20.54 28.51
C ALA A 143 3.09 21.62 27.83
N VAL A 144 3.27 21.53 26.50
CA VAL A 144 4.02 22.51 25.71
C VAL A 144 3.40 23.91 25.82
N LYS A 145 2.07 24.03 25.69
CA LYS A 145 1.38 25.33 25.82
C LYS A 145 1.54 25.94 27.21
N THR A 146 1.50 25.11 28.25
CA THR A 146 1.70 25.53 29.64
C THR A 146 3.14 26.00 29.86
N SER A 147 4.14 25.27 29.35
CA SER A 147 5.54 25.67 29.41
C SER A 147 5.82 26.98 28.67
N LEU A 148 5.13 27.23 27.54
CA LEU A 148 5.26 28.46 26.76
C LEU A 148 4.41 29.64 27.31
N LYS A 149 3.75 29.49 28.47
CA LYS A 149 2.88 30.50 29.10
C LYS A 149 1.82 31.08 28.15
N LEU A 150 1.32 30.28 27.21
CA LEU A 150 0.35 30.73 26.23
C LEU A 150 -1.02 30.92 26.88
N ARG A 151 -1.59 32.13 26.75
CA ARG A 151 -2.83 32.60 27.41
C ARG A 151 -4.10 31.79 27.05
N ARG A 152 -4.07 30.95 26.01
CA ARG A 152 -5.17 30.08 25.58
C ARG A 152 -4.86 28.60 25.87
N PHE A 153 -5.39 28.11 26.99
CA PHE A 153 -5.18 26.75 27.49
C PHE A 153 -6.07 25.67 26.86
N HIS A 154 -6.92 26.02 25.89
CA HIS A 154 -7.76 25.02 25.23
C HIS A 154 -7.04 24.39 24.02
N VAL A 155 -6.91 23.06 24.03
CA VAL A 155 -6.54 22.28 22.84
C VAL A 155 -7.81 22.17 21.98
N THR A 156 -7.81 22.81 20.81
CA THR A 156 -8.92 22.76 19.85
C THR A 156 -8.75 21.58 18.90
N HIS A 157 -9.85 21.07 18.33
CA HIS A 157 -9.80 20.00 17.33
C HIS A 157 -8.90 20.35 16.13
N SER A 158 -8.89 21.61 15.69
CA SER A 158 -8.00 22.06 14.60
C SER A 158 -6.52 21.91 14.95
N ASN A 159 -6.12 22.18 16.19
CA ASN A 159 -4.74 22.00 16.64
C ASN A 159 -4.35 20.51 16.63
N MET A 160 -5.27 19.62 17.05
CA MET A 160 -5.02 18.18 17.01
C MET A 160 -4.86 17.68 15.57
N ILE A 161 -5.78 18.08 14.66
CA ILE A 161 -5.71 17.70 13.24
C ILE A 161 -4.39 18.18 12.63
N LEU A 162 -3.99 19.43 12.87
CA LEU A 162 -2.74 19.99 12.33
C LEU A 162 -1.50 19.24 12.83
N VAL A 163 -1.47 18.86 14.11
CA VAL A 163 -0.33 18.09 14.65
C VAL A 163 -0.31 16.68 14.08
N SER A 164 -1.46 15.99 14.03
CA SER A 164 -1.52 14.64 13.47
C SER A 164 -1.16 14.61 11.98
N THR A 165 -1.57 15.62 11.19
CA THR A 165 -1.19 15.70 9.77
C THR A 165 0.28 16.04 9.58
N THR A 166 0.85 16.96 10.36
CA THR A 166 2.28 17.29 10.28
C THR A 166 3.16 16.12 10.72
N MET A 167 2.80 15.41 11.79
CA MET A 167 3.47 14.16 12.20
C MET A 167 3.38 13.10 11.09
N GLY A 168 2.21 12.92 10.47
CA GLY A 168 2.05 12.00 9.33
C GLY A 168 2.97 12.33 8.16
N MET A 169 3.07 13.61 7.79
CA MET A 169 3.97 14.06 6.72
C MET A 169 5.45 13.82 7.08
N ILE A 170 5.84 14.06 8.33
CA ILE A 170 7.21 13.80 8.80
C ILE A 170 7.54 12.31 8.70
N ILE A 171 6.62 11.43 9.12
CA ILE A 171 6.82 9.98 9.04
C ILE A 171 6.99 9.53 7.59
N ILE A 172 6.15 10.03 6.67
CA ILE A 172 6.24 9.70 5.24
C ILE A 172 7.57 10.20 4.66
N MET A 173 7.97 11.45 4.94
CA MET A 173 9.23 12.00 4.45
C MET A 173 10.46 11.29 5.01
N LEU A 174 10.47 10.98 6.30
CA LEU A 174 11.56 10.24 6.92
C LEU A 174 11.66 8.82 6.34
N GLY A 175 10.52 8.15 6.16
CA GLY A 175 10.45 6.85 5.49
C GLY A 175 11.01 6.92 4.07
N ALA A 176 10.57 7.89 3.27
CA ALA A 176 11.07 8.10 1.91
C ALA A 176 12.58 8.36 1.89
N TYR A 177 13.10 9.18 2.80
CA TYR A 177 14.54 9.44 2.92
C TYR A 177 15.34 8.18 3.26
N LEU A 178 14.88 7.41 4.26
CA LEU A 178 15.56 6.18 4.67
C LEU A 178 15.55 5.14 3.54
N PHE A 179 14.41 4.92 2.89
CA PHE A 179 14.33 3.99 1.76
C PHE A 179 15.18 4.46 0.58
N HIS A 180 15.22 5.75 0.27
CA HIS A 180 16.10 6.25 -0.78
C HIS A 180 17.59 6.04 -0.48
N LYS A 181 18.00 6.16 0.79
CA LYS A 181 19.40 6.02 1.20
C LYS A 181 19.89 4.57 1.27
N TYR A 182 19.01 3.64 1.63
CA TYR A 182 19.37 2.25 1.93
C TYR A 182 18.83 1.21 0.94
N ALA A 183 18.04 1.61 -0.07
CA ALA A 183 17.62 0.74 -1.19
C ALA A 183 18.58 0.87 -2.36
#